data_AF-A0A920Q6A4-F1
#
_entry.id   AF-A0A920Q6A4-F1
#
_cell.length_a   1.000
_cell.length_b   1.000
_cell.length_c   1.000
_cell.angle_alpha   90.00
_cell.angle_beta   90.00
_cell.angle_gamma   90.00
#
_symmetry.space_group_name_H-M   'P 1'
#
loop_
_entity.id
_entity.type
_entity.pdbx_description
1 polymer ?
#
loop_
_entity_poly.entity_id
_entity_poly.type
_entity_poly.pdbx_seq_one_letter_code
_entity_poly.pdbx_strand_id
1 'polypeptide(L)'
;MPGEYRAPLRRLIVTQGDTEPASVEQQRHLGITCPSLYDLRNLFQINVEEGRHLWAMVYLLHAYFGRDGREEAEMLLERHSGDADKPRILGAFNEPTPDWLSYYMFTYFTDRDGKYQLAALAESGFDPLARTCQFMLTEEAHHMFVGETGICVLPNARVKS
;
A
#
# COMPACT_ATOMS: atom_id res chain seq x y z
N MET A 1 3.95 -23.59 9.80
CA MET A 1 2.52 -23.18 9.82
C MET A 1 1.66 -24.43 9.73
N PRO A 2 0.69 -24.63 10.64
CA PRO A 2 -0.27 -25.73 10.56
C PRO A 2 -1.01 -25.72 9.23
N GLY A 3 -1.25 -26.89 8.64
CA GLY A 3 -1.82 -27.01 7.29
C GLY A 3 -3.22 -26.39 7.16
N GLU A 4 -4.04 -26.46 8.21
CA GLU A 4 -5.42 -25.94 8.24
C GLU A 4 -5.50 -24.42 8.02
N TYR A 5 -4.48 -23.66 8.44
CA TYR A 5 -4.44 -22.20 8.30
C TYR A 5 -3.70 -21.74 7.05
N ARG A 6 -3.16 -22.66 6.25
CA ARG A 6 -2.32 -22.32 5.08
C ARG A 6 -3.06 -21.48 4.05
N ALA A 7 -4.23 -21.91 3.60
CA ALA A 7 -4.98 -21.18 2.58
C ALA A 7 -5.53 -19.83 3.09
N PRO A 8 -6.15 -19.76 4.29
CA PRO A 8 -6.60 -18.48 4.85
C PRO A 8 -5.45 -17.47 5.04
N LEU A 9 -4.30 -17.92 5.58
CA LEU A 9 -3.18 -17.02 5.81
C LEU A 9 -2.54 -16.54 4.51
N ARG A 10 -2.45 -17.41 3.49
CA ARG A 10 -2.02 -17.01 2.15
C ARG A 10 -2.91 -15.91 1.61
N ARG A 11 -4.23 -16.09 1.70
CA ARG A 11 -5.19 -15.09 1.22
C ARG A 11 -5.01 -13.74 1.91
N LEU A 12 -4.79 -13.71 3.22
CA LEU A 12 -4.52 -12.46 3.95
C LEU A 12 -3.25 -11.76 3.44
N ILE A 13 -2.16 -12.52 3.27
CA ILE A 13 -0.89 -11.98 2.75
C ILE A 13 -1.06 -11.46 1.32
N VAL A 14 -1.80 -12.16 0.46
CA VAL A 14 -2.06 -11.73 -0.92
C VAL A 14 -2.93 -10.49 -0.95
N THR A 15 -4.01 -10.45 -0.16
CA THR A 15 -4.89 -9.27 -0.13
C THR A 15 -4.15 -8.03 0.37
N GLN A 16 -3.32 -8.15 1.42
CA GLN A 16 -2.46 -7.05 1.87
C GLN A 16 -1.42 -6.70 0.79
N GLY A 17 -0.71 -7.69 0.23
CA GLY A 17 0.32 -7.43 -0.78
C GLY A 17 -0.21 -6.82 -2.08
N ASP A 18 -1.51 -6.95 -2.37
CA ASP A 18 -2.12 -6.42 -3.59
C ASP A 18 -2.41 -4.91 -3.51
N THR A 19 -2.53 -4.35 -2.31
CA THR A 19 -2.76 -2.91 -2.12
C THR A 19 -1.52 -2.07 -2.43
N GLU A 20 -0.35 -2.62 -2.17
CA GLU A 20 0.91 -1.88 -2.23
C GLU A 20 1.29 -1.46 -3.66
N PRO A 21 1.30 -2.35 -4.68
CA PRO A 21 1.50 -1.92 -6.05
C PRO A 21 0.28 -1.16 -6.62
N ALA A 22 -0.91 -1.35 -6.06
CA ALA A 22 -2.10 -0.62 -6.48
C ALA A 22 -1.99 0.87 -6.15
N SER A 23 -1.53 1.23 -4.95
CA SER A 23 -1.34 2.64 -4.57
C SER A 23 -0.32 3.32 -5.49
N VAL A 24 0.78 2.63 -5.82
CA VAL A 24 1.78 3.09 -6.82
C VAL A 24 1.14 3.33 -8.19
N GLU A 25 0.32 2.39 -8.67
CA GLU A 25 -0.38 2.52 -9.96
C GLU A 25 -1.36 3.70 -10.00
N GLN A 26 -2.12 3.90 -8.92
CA GLN A 26 -3.07 5.01 -8.77
C GLN A 26 -2.38 6.37 -8.79
N GLN A 27 -1.15 6.44 -8.27
CA GLN A 27 -0.42 7.68 -7.99
C GLN A 27 0.62 8.06 -9.07
N ARG A 28 0.91 7.16 -10.03
CA ARG A 28 2.03 7.26 -10.98
C ARG A 28 2.11 8.56 -11.80
N HIS A 29 1.00 9.27 -11.98
CA HIS A 29 0.93 10.50 -12.80
C HIS A 29 1.07 11.79 -11.99
N LEU A 30 0.98 11.72 -10.66
CA LEU A 30 0.97 12.90 -9.78
C LEU A 30 2.25 13.72 -9.86
N GLY A 31 3.37 13.10 -10.23
CA GLY A 31 4.65 13.78 -10.39
C GLY A 31 4.65 14.88 -11.46
N ILE A 32 3.73 14.82 -12.44
CA ILE A 32 3.61 15.82 -13.51
C ILE A 32 3.08 17.16 -12.97
N THR A 33 2.24 17.11 -11.94
CA THR A 33 1.53 18.26 -11.37
C THR A 33 1.97 18.54 -9.93
N CYS A 34 3.17 18.11 -9.53
CA CYS A 34 3.63 18.25 -8.16
C CYS A 34 3.64 19.73 -7.71
N PRO A 35 3.07 20.06 -6.54
CA PRO A 35 2.98 21.44 -6.08
C PRO A 35 4.34 21.98 -5.61
N SER A 36 5.28 21.09 -5.27
CA SER A 36 6.67 21.44 -4.96
C SER A 36 7.60 20.24 -5.14
N LEU A 37 8.91 20.49 -5.15
CA LEU A 37 9.92 19.42 -5.10
C LEU A 37 9.90 18.65 -3.77
N TYR A 38 9.44 19.27 -2.70
CA TYR A 38 9.25 18.61 -1.41
C TYR A 38 8.14 17.57 -1.50
N ASP A 39 7.01 17.93 -2.10
CA ASP A 39 5.88 17.05 -2.33
C ASP A 39 6.22 15.93 -3.32
N LEU A 40 6.94 16.25 -4.39
CA LEU A 40 7.43 15.25 -5.34
C LEU A 40 8.35 14.21 -4.68
N ARG A 41 9.24 14.67 -3.80
CA ARG A 41 10.09 13.77 -3.01
C ARG A 41 9.26 12.87 -2.11
N ASN A 42 8.29 13.42 -1.39
CA ASN A 42 7.43 12.62 -0.50
C ASN A 42 6.62 11.59 -1.28
N LEU A 43 6.06 11.96 -2.44
CA LEU A 43 5.42 11.01 -3.36
C LEU A 43 6.36 9.86 -3.70
N PHE A 44 7.58 10.17 -4.15
CA PHE A 44 8.55 9.12 -4.48
C PHE A 44 8.95 8.27 -3.29
N GLN A 45 9.07 8.84 -2.08
CA GLN A 45 9.35 8.10 -0.86
C GLN A 45 8.25 7.05 -0.60
N ILE A 46 6.98 7.47 -0.58
CA ILE A 46 5.84 6.54 -0.40
C ILE A 46 5.85 5.48 -1.49
N ASN A 47 6.03 5.86 -2.76
CA ASN A 47 5.99 4.90 -3.87
C ASN A 47 7.06 3.80 -3.75
N VAL A 48 8.26 4.12 -3.26
CA VAL A 48 9.31 3.09 -3.06
C VAL A 48 9.10 2.29 -1.77
N GLU A 49 8.51 2.87 -0.73
CA GLU A 49 8.12 2.17 0.51
C GLU A 49 7.00 1.16 0.22
N GLU A 50 6.00 1.53 -0.57
CA GLU A 50 4.95 0.63 -1.04
C GLU A 50 5.50 -0.47 -1.95
N GLY A 51 6.46 -0.14 -2.81
CA GLY A 51 7.23 -1.15 -3.56
C GLY A 51 7.93 -2.15 -2.62
N ARG A 52 8.49 -1.68 -1.50
CA ARG A 52 9.13 -2.52 -0.49
C ARG A 52 8.10 -3.34 0.30
N HIS A 53 6.90 -2.83 0.52
CA HIS A 53 5.77 -3.55 1.12
C HIS A 53 5.35 -4.74 0.27
N LEU A 54 5.24 -4.56 -1.06
CA LEU A 54 5.04 -5.68 -1.99
C LEU A 54 6.14 -6.74 -1.83
N TRP A 55 7.41 -6.32 -1.81
CA TRP A 55 8.55 -7.22 -1.60
C TRP A 55 8.43 -8.01 -0.30
N ALA A 56 7.96 -7.38 0.78
CA ALA A 56 7.79 -8.01 2.07
C ALA A 56 6.73 -9.14 2.01
N MET A 57 5.60 -8.90 1.35
CA MET A 57 4.55 -9.91 1.17
C MET A 57 5.00 -11.02 0.20
N VAL A 58 5.65 -10.67 -0.91
CA VAL A 58 6.23 -11.64 -1.86
C VAL A 58 7.27 -12.53 -1.20
N TYR A 59 8.12 -11.98 -0.32
CA TYR A 59 9.07 -12.77 0.46
C TYR A 59 8.36 -13.82 1.31
N LEU A 60 7.31 -13.44 2.04
CA LEU A 60 6.53 -14.39 2.85
C LEU A 60 5.89 -15.49 1.99
N LEU A 61 5.33 -15.11 0.84
CA LEU A 61 4.75 -16.06 -0.12
C LEU A 61 5.79 -17.07 -0.61
N HIS A 62 6.94 -16.60 -1.09
CA HIS A 62 8.01 -17.47 -1.57
C HIS A 62 8.58 -18.38 -0.46
N ALA A 63 8.87 -17.81 0.71
CA ALA A 63 9.56 -18.51 1.79
C ALA A 63 8.68 -19.57 2.47
N TYR A 64 7.37 -19.35 2.58
CA TYR A 64 6.50 -20.18 3.40
C TYR A 64 5.34 -20.85 2.65
N PHE A 65 5.01 -20.41 1.43
CA PHE A 65 3.86 -20.90 0.67
C PHE A 65 4.22 -21.75 -0.56
N GLY A 66 5.51 -21.96 -0.84
CA GLY A 66 5.96 -22.95 -1.83
C GLY A 66 5.53 -22.59 -3.25
N ARG A 67 5.00 -23.57 -4.00
CA ARG A 67 4.55 -23.36 -5.38
C ARG A 67 3.42 -22.33 -5.46
N ASP A 68 2.34 -22.53 -4.69
CA ASP A 68 1.21 -21.62 -4.66
C ASP A 68 1.65 -20.19 -4.28
N GLY A 69 2.62 -20.05 -3.37
CA GLY A 69 3.16 -18.73 -3.02
C GLY A 69 3.81 -18.00 -4.20
N ARG A 70 4.54 -18.72 -5.06
CA ARG A 70 5.15 -18.13 -6.27
C ARG A 70 4.10 -17.73 -7.29
N GLU A 71 3.08 -18.58 -7.48
CA GLU A 71 1.97 -18.28 -8.40
C GLU A 71 1.19 -17.04 -7.94
N GLU A 72 0.94 -16.89 -6.63
CA GLU A 72 0.31 -15.67 -6.09
C GLU A 72 1.19 -14.43 -6.25
N ALA A 73 2.52 -14.58 -6.09
CA ALA A 73 3.47 -13.47 -6.28
C ALA A 73 3.53 -13.00 -7.75
N GLU A 74 3.44 -13.91 -8.71
CA GLU A 74 3.30 -13.58 -10.13
C GLU A 74 1.98 -12.83 -10.37
N MET A 75 0.88 -13.35 -9.83
CA MET A 75 -0.44 -12.73 -9.97
C MET A 75 -0.54 -11.32 -9.35
N LEU A 76 0.25 -11.00 -8.32
CA LEU A 76 0.34 -9.65 -7.75
C LEU A 76 0.88 -8.62 -8.74
N LEU A 77 1.67 -9.04 -9.73
CA LEU A 77 2.20 -8.18 -10.79
C LEU A 77 1.31 -8.18 -12.05
N GLU A 78 0.48 -9.20 -12.24
CA GLU A 78 -0.42 -9.29 -13.39
C GLU A 78 -1.72 -8.48 -13.20
N ARG A 79 -2.12 -8.21 -11.96
CA ARG A 79 -3.26 -7.34 -11.66
C ARG A 79 -2.84 -5.88 -11.76
N HIS A 80 -3.75 -5.04 -12.24
CA HIS A 80 -3.54 -3.60 -12.38
C HIS A 80 -4.76 -2.80 -11.91
N SER A 81 -4.52 -1.69 -11.23
CA SER A 81 -5.55 -0.78 -10.76
C SER A 81 -6.41 -0.27 -11.92
N GLY A 82 -7.72 -0.53 -11.84
CA GLY A 82 -8.71 -0.10 -12.84
C GLY A 82 -8.73 -0.91 -14.14
N ASP A 83 -7.96 -2.01 -14.24
CA ASP A 83 -7.99 -2.90 -15.40
C ASP A 83 -9.32 -3.66 -15.51
N ALA A 84 -9.82 -3.84 -16.73
CA ALA A 84 -11.12 -4.44 -16.97
C ALA A 84 -11.13 -5.97 -16.77
N ASP A 85 -10.01 -6.63 -17.04
CA ASP A 85 -9.88 -8.09 -17.02
C ASP A 85 -9.18 -8.58 -15.75
N LYS A 86 -8.18 -7.84 -15.27
CA LYS A 86 -7.36 -8.15 -14.09
C LYS A 86 -7.27 -6.97 -13.12
N PRO A 87 -8.39 -6.48 -12.56
CA PRO A 87 -8.37 -5.41 -11.57
C PRO A 87 -7.67 -5.84 -10.27
N ARG A 88 -7.29 -4.86 -9.44
CA ARG A 88 -6.87 -5.08 -8.04
C ARG A 88 -8.01 -5.66 -7.22
N ILE A 89 -7.69 -6.36 -6.13
CA ILE A 89 -8.65 -7.14 -5.33
C ILE A 89 -9.70 -6.25 -4.65
N LEU A 90 -9.28 -5.08 -4.14
CA LEU A 90 -10.14 -4.18 -3.38
C LEU A 90 -10.60 -3.01 -4.24
N GLY A 91 -11.89 -2.68 -4.15
CA GLY A 91 -12.50 -1.63 -4.98
C GLY A 91 -11.82 -0.26 -4.84
N ALA A 92 -11.51 0.17 -3.60
CA ALA A 92 -10.84 1.45 -3.34
C ALA A 92 -9.48 1.57 -4.04
N PHE A 93 -8.79 0.45 -4.27
CA PHE A 93 -7.49 0.38 -4.95
C PHE A 93 -7.62 0.26 -6.48
N ASN A 94 -8.84 0.33 -7.02
CA ASN A 94 -9.12 0.48 -8.45
C ASN A 94 -9.65 1.87 -8.82
N GLU A 95 -9.98 2.71 -7.84
CA GLU A 95 -10.43 4.08 -8.08
C GLU A 95 -9.24 4.97 -8.51
N PRO A 96 -9.44 5.97 -9.38
CA PRO A 96 -8.36 6.89 -9.72
C PRO A 96 -7.97 7.76 -8.51
N THR A 97 -6.68 8.13 -8.42
CA THR A 97 -6.21 9.24 -7.59
C THR A 97 -5.90 10.43 -8.52
N PRO A 98 -6.91 11.23 -8.91
CA PRO A 98 -6.82 12.15 -10.04
C PRO A 98 -5.99 13.41 -9.77
N ASP A 99 -5.81 13.79 -8.52
CA ASP A 99 -5.16 15.04 -8.12
C ASP A 99 -4.48 14.94 -6.75
N TRP A 100 -3.70 15.97 -6.40
CA TRP A 100 -2.95 16.02 -5.15
C TRP A 100 -3.85 16.10 -3.91
N LEU A 101 -5.04 16.69 -3.99
CA LEU A 101 -5.97 16.68 -2.87
C LEU A 101 -6.45 15.24 -2.59
N SER A 102 -6.78 14.50 -3.65
CA SER A 102 -7.16 13.09 -3.56
C SER A 102 -6.00 12.26 -3.00
N TYR A 103 -4.76 12.52 -3.40
CA TYR A 103 -3.56 11.86 -2.87
C TYR A 103 -3.34 12.12 -1.38
N TYR A 104 -3.44 13.37 -0.91
CA TYR A 104 -3.30 13.66 0.52
C TYR A 104 -4.44 13.04 1.34
N MET A 105 -5.66 12.98 0.80
CA MET A 105 -6.77 12.29 1.45
C MET A 105 -6.56 10.77 1.48
N PHE A 106 -6.04 10.19 0.40
CA PHE A 106 -5.70 8.76 0.32
C PHE A 106 -4.66 8.39 1.38
N THR A 107 -3.54 9.10 1.41
CA THR A 107 -2.46 8.89 2.39
C THR A 107 -2.85 9.26 3.82
N TYR A 108 -3.99 9.93 4.04
CA TYR A 108 -4.52 10.20 5.37
C TYR A 108 -5.56 9.17 5.86
N PHE A 109 -6.41 8.67 4.94
CA PHE A 109 -7.53 7.79 5.23
C PHE A 109 -7.32 6.35 4.77
N THR A 110 -6.90 6.12 3.52
CA THR A 110 -6.73 4.77 2.95
C THR A 110 -5.52 4.07 3.53
N ASP A 111 -4.36 4.73 3.56
CA ASP A 111 -3.14 4.22 4.21
C ASP A 111 -3.38 3.98 5.72
N ARG A 112 -4.35 4.71 6.32
CA ARG A 112 -4.75 4.49 7.71
C ARG A 112 -5.49 3.16 7.90
N ASP A 113 -6.29 2.71 6.92
CA ASP A 113 -6.80 1.34 6.92
C ASP A 113 -5.63 0.36 6.87
N GLY A 114 -4.65 0.58 5.99
CA GLY A 114 -3.39 -0.18 5.94
C GLY A 114 -2.73 -0.31 7.32
N LYS A 115 -2.59 0.80 8.06
CA LYS A 115 -2.10 0.79 9.45
C LYS A 115 -2.92 -0.14 10.37
N TYR A 116 -4.24 -0.09 10.32
CA TYR A 116 -5.08 -0.94 11.18
C TYR A 116 -5.00 -2.42 10.79
N GLN A 117 -4.97 -2.73 9.48
CA GLN A 117 -4.77 -4.10 8.98
C GLN A 117 -3.41 -4.63 9.40
N LEU A 118 -2.34 -3.87 9.17
CA LEU A 118 -0.98 -4.23 9.57
C LEU A 118 -0.85 -4.41 11.10
N ALA A 119 -1.51 -3.57 11.90
CA ALA A 119 -1.53 -3.73 13.34
C ALA A 119 -2.25 -5.02 13.78
N ALA A 120 -3.33 -5.41 13.10
CA ALA A 120 -3.98 -6.69 13.37
C ALA A 120 -3.09 -7.88 12.97
N LEU A 121 -2.42 -7.80 11.82
CA LEU A 121 -1.50 -8.85 11.34
C LEU A 121 -0.20 -8.91 12.16
N ALA A 122 0.22 -7.81 12.79
CA ALA A 122 1.34 -7.75 13.72
C ALA A 122 1.14 -8.59 14.99
N GLU A 123 -0.10 -8.98 15.30
CA GLU A 123 -0.46 -9.87 16.40
C GLU A 123 -0.64 -11.34 15.97
N SER A 124 -0.29 -11.66 14.71
CA SER A 124 -0.45 -13.00 14.16
C SER A 124 0.38 -14.06 14.90
N GLY A 125 -0.22 -15.23 15.15
CA GLY A 125 0.51 -16.41 15.63
C GLY A 125 1.52 -16.98 14.60
N PHE A 126 1.50 -16.49 13.36
CA PHE A 126 2.55 -16.74 12.38
C PHE A 126 3.62 -15.64 12.47
N ASP A 127 4.61 -15.86 13.35
CA ASP A 127 5.67 -14.90 13.70
C ASP A 127 6.36 -14.20 12.52
N PRO A 128 6.68 -14.86 11.37
CA PRO A 128 7.26 -14.17 10.23
C PRO A 128 6.39 -13.05 9.67
N LEU A 129 5.06 -13.23 9.62
CA LEU A 129 4.13 -12.19 9.20
C LEU A 129 4.05 -11.09 10.26
N ALA A 130 3.91 -11.46 11.53
CA ALA A 130 3.81 -10.50 12.63
C ALA A 130 4.99 -9.51 12.63
N ARG A 131 6.22 -10.02 12.56
CA ARG A 131 7.44 -9.21 12.53
C ARG A 131 7.58 -8.37 11.26
N THR A 132 7.09 -8.90 10.13
CA THR A 132 7.06 -8.15 8.87
C THR A 132 6.15 -6.93 8.99
N CYS A 133 4.92 -7.11 9.50
CA CYS A 133 3.97 -6.03 9.69
C CYS A 133 4.43 -5.01 10.75
N GLN A 134 5.09 -5.46 11.83
CA GLN A 134 5.70 -4.56 12.80
C GLN A 134 6.72 -3.59 12.18
N PHE A 135 7.52 -4.06 11.22
CA PHE A 135 8.45 -3.21 10.49
C PHE A 135 7.70 -2.25 9.55
N MET A 136 6.74 -2.75 8.77
CA MET A 136 5.96 -1.91 7.85
C MET A 136 5.23 -0.77 8.56
N LEU A 137 4.73 -1.00 9.78
CA LEU A 137 4.11 0.04 10.61
C LEU A 137 5.04 1.24 10.90
N THR A 138 6.36 1.05 10.83
CA THR A 138 7.31 2.17 10.98
C THR A 138 7.33 3.09 9.77
N GLU A 139 7.08 2.55 8.57
CA GLU A 139 7.01 3.31 7.31
C GLU A 139 5.61 3.90 7.10
N GLU A 140 4.56 3.17 7.47
CA GLU A 140 3.17 3.65 7.38
C GLU A 140 2.94 4.95 8.18
N ALA A 141 3.74 5.16 9.23
CA ALA A 141 3.71 6.42 9.99
C ALA A 141 4.14 7.63 9.14
N HIS A 142 5.06 7.45 8.20
CA HIS A 142 5.46 8.49 7.25
C HIS A 142 4.34 8.81 6.26
N HIS A 143 3.66 7.79 5.75
CA HIS A 143 2.53 7.96 4.83
C HIS A 143 1.44 8.85 5.45
N MET A 144 1.04 8.52 6.69
CA MET A 144 0.07 9.29 7.47
C MET A 144 0.47 10.75 7.66
N PHE A 145 1.75 10.98 7.94
CA PHE A 145 2.29 12.31 8.12
C PHE A 145 2.21 13.14 6.84
N VAL A 146 2.48 12.55 5.69
CA VAL A 146 2.36 13.22 4.38
C VAL A 146 0.91 13.62 4.11
N GLY A 147 -0.05 12.72 4.35
CA GLY A 147 -1.47 13.01 4.18
C GLY A 147 -1.97 14.12 5.11
N GLU A 148 -1.64 14.03 6.41
CA GLU A 148 -2.06 15.01 7.42
C GLU A 148 -1.52 16.40 7.12
N THR A 149 -0.20 16.51 6.88
CA THR A 149 0.43 17.80 6.61
C THR A 149 -0.01 18.40 5.29
N GLY A 150 -0.18 17.57 4.24
CA GLY A 150 -0.70 17.99 2.94
C GLY A 150 -2.09 18.61 3.04
N ILE A 151 -3.01 18.00 3.78
CA ILE A 151 -4.35 18.55 4.02
C ILE A 151 -4.28 19.86 4.81
N CYS A 152 -3.43 19.95 5.83
CA CYS A 152 -3.30 21.15 6.67
C CYS A 152 -2.79 22.40 5.92
N VAL A 153 -2.00 22.23 4.85
CA VAL A 153 -1.43 23.37 4.11
C VAL A 153 -2.30 23.86 2.94
N LEU A 154 -3.23 23.04 2.44
CA LEU A 154 -4.14 23.41 1.34
C LEU A 154 -5.01 24.64 1.62
N PRO A 155 -5.60 24.84 2.82
CA PRO A 155 -6.38 26.04 3.14
C PRO A 155 -5.56 27.32 3.12
N ASN A 156 -4.29 27.26 3.53
CA ASN A 156 -3.42 28.43 3.66
C ASN A 156 -2.93 28.98 2.31
N ALA A 157 -3.01 28.19 1.24
CA ALA A 157 -2.68 28.63 -0.12
C ALA A 157 -3.80 29.46 -0.77
N ARG A 158 -5.08 29.26 -0.37
CA ARG A 158 -6.24 30.00 -0.91
C ARG A 158 -6.44 31.40 -0.31
N VAL A 159 -5.77 31.72 0.79
CA VAL A 159 -5.91 33.03 1.48
C VAL A 159 -4.89 34.08 0.96
N LYS A 160 -4.01 33.69 0.02
CA LYS A 160 -2.98 34.57 -0.55
C LYS A 160 -3.23 35.01 -2.01
N SER A 161 -4.43 34.78 -2.55
CA SER A 161 -4.89 35.31 -3.84
C SER A 161 -5.96 36.38 -3.65
#